data_AF-A0A9D8WAT5-F1
#
_entry.id   AF-A0A9D8WAT5-F1
#
_cell.length_a   1.000
_cell.length_b   1.000
_cell.length_c   1.000
_cell.angle_alpha   90.00
_cell.angle_beta   90.00
_cell.angle_gamma   90.00
#
_symmetry.space_group_name_H-M   'P 1'
#
loop_
_entity.id
_entity.type
_entity.pdbx_description
1 polymer ?
#
loop_
_entity_poly.entity_id
_entity_poly.type
_entity_poly.pdbx_seq_one_letter_code
_entity_poly.pdbx_strand_id
1 'polypeptide(L)' 'MTRLILALSLLALTMPQVANAHGGGCRKSSPPGQCCHMDNSTGVVHCH' A
#
# COMPACT_ATOMS: atom_id res chain seq x y z
N MET A 1 7.77 -35.55 1.27
CA MET A 1 7.97 -34.28 0.56
C MET A 1 6.65 -33.62 0.17
N THR A 2 5.71 -34.34 -0.46
CA THR A 2 4.39 -33.81 -0.90
C THR A 2 3.53 -33.22 0.22
N ARG A 3 3.52 -33.84 1.41
CA ARG A 3 2.77 -33.32 2.57
C ARG A 3 3.30 -31.98 3.09
N LEU A 4 4.60 -31.77 2.96
CA LEU A 4 5.27 -30.55 3.40
C LEU A 4 4.97 -29.39 2.43
N ILE A 5 4.94 -29.70 1.13
CA ILE A 5 4.53 -28.75 0.08
C ILE A 5 3.06 -28.33 0.28
N LEU A 6 2.15 -29.28 0.52
CA LEU A 6 0.74 -29.00 0.75
C LEU A 6 0.52 -28.07 1.96
N ALA A 7 1.23 -28.35 3.07
CA ALA A 7 1.14 -27.54 4.28
C ALA A 7 1.64 -26.10 4.05
N LEU A 8 2.75 -25.94 3.31
CA LEU A 8 3.32 -24.63 3.02
C LEU A 8 2.42 -23.80 2.10
N SER A 9 1.81 -24.43 1.10
CA SER A 9 0.86 -23.75 0.21
C SER A 9 -0.40 -23.29 0.95
N LEU A 10 -0.92 -24.09 1.89
CA LEU A 10 -2.10 -23.73 2.66
C LEU A 10 -1.83 -22.56 3.62
N LEU A 11 -0.61 -22.49 4.17
CA LEU A 11 -0.18 -21.40 5.04
C LEU A 11 -0.06 -20.06 4.30
N ALA A 12 0.33 -20.07 3.02
CA ALA A 12 0.44 -18.85 2.24
C ALA A 12 -0.91 -18.15 1.98
N LEU A 13 -2.02 -18.90 1.93
CA LEU A 13 -3.36 -18.33 1.70
C LEU A 13 -3.89 -17.50 2.88
N THR A 14 -3.41 -17.76 4.10
CA THR A 14 -3.89 -17.08 5.30
C THR A 14 -3.03 -15.86 5.68
N MET A 15 -1.96 -15.58 4.93
CA MET A 15 -1.12 -14.41 5.20
C MET A 15 -1.86 -13.13 4.81
N PRO A 16 -1.99 -12.15 5.71
CA PRO A 16 -2.59 -10.86 5.37
C PRO A 16 -1.74 -10.17 4.30
N GLN A 17 -2.39 -9.77 3.21
CA GLN A 17 -1.74 -9.02 2.16
C GLN A 17 -1.52 -7.60 2.66
N VAL A 18 -0.27 -7.21 2.88
CA VAL A 18 0.07 -5.82 3.16
C VAL A 18 -0.14 -5.05 1.87
N ALA A 19 -1.31 -4.43 1.73
CA ALA A 19 -1.55 -3.47 0.68
C ALA A 19 -0.52 -2.35 0.87
N ASN A 20 0.45 -2.26 -0.05
CA ASN A 20 1.39 -1.16 -0.12
C ASN A 20 0.61 0.09 -0.57
N ALA A 21 -0.19 0.64 0.34
CA ALA A 21 -0.84 1.92 0.13
C ALA A 21 0.29 2.93 -0.08
N HIS A 22 0.38 3.48 -1.29
CA HIS A 22 1.38 4.48 -1.64
C HIS A 22 1.34 5.58 -0.57
N GLY A 23 2.41 5.60 0.22
CA GLY A 23 2.39 6.10 1.58
C GLY A 23 2.31 7.61 1.66
N GLY A 24 1.53 8.06 2.64
CA GLY A 24 1.46 9.45 3.05
C GLY A 24 0.19 10.10 2.55
N GLY A 25 -0.92 9.81 3.24
CA GLY A 25 -2.21 10.44 2.95
C GLY A 25 -2.17 11.96 2.89
N CYS A 26 -3.31 12.58 2.62
CA CYS A 26 -3.39 13.99 2.26
C CYS A 26 -2.60 14.90 3.21
N ARG A 27 -1.88 15.88 2.62
CA ARG A 27 -1.25 16.96 3.36
C ARG A 27 -2.33 17.70 4.15
N LYS A 28 -2.02 18.08 5.38
CA LYS A 28 -2.92 18.90 6.22
C LYS A 28 -3.28 20.24 5.57
N SER A 29 -2.42 20.77 4.71
CA SER A 29 -2.63 22.00 3.97
C SER A 29 -3.40 21.80 2.65
N SER A 30 -4.01 20.64 2.41
CA SER A 30 -4.79 20.42 1.19
C SER A 30 -6.01 21.35 1.17
N PRO A 31 -6.37 21.93 0.02
CA PRO A 31 -7.58 22.73 -0.12
C PRO A 31 -8.84 21.96 0.22
N PRO A 32 -9.93 22.62 0.64
CA PRO A 32 -11.22 21.95 0.87
C PRO A 32 -11.66 21.15 -0.36
N GLY A 33 -11.95 19.87 -0.17
CA GLY A 33 -12.39 18.96 -1.25
C GLY A 33 -11.28 18.31 -2.06
N GLN A 34 -10.01 18.68 -1.87
CA GLN A 34 -8.86 18.08 -2.55
C GLN A 34 -7.94 17.35 -1.58
N CYS A 35 -7.25 16.32 -2.07
CA CYS A 35 -6.19 15.61 -1.38
C CYS A 35 -4.87 15.83 -2.10
N CYS A 36 -3.98 16.65 -1.54
CA CYS A 36 -2.64 16.87 -2.10
C CYS A 36 -1.62 16.02 -1.36
N HIS A 37 -0.71 15.34 -2.07
CA HIS A 37 0.36 14.56 -1.47
C HIS A 37 1.66 14.68 -2.27
N MET A 38 2.77 14.36 -1.61
CA MET A 38 4.10 14.40 -2.23
C MET A 38 4.37 13.06 -2.88
N ASP A 39 4.55 13.06 -4.19
CA ASP A 39 5.08 11.89 -4.88
C ASP A 39 6.58 11.77 -4.56
N ASN A 40 6.94 10.81 -3.70
CA ASN A 40 8.33 10.60 -3.28
C ASN A 40 9.22 10.10 -4.43
N SER A 41 8.66 9.58 -5.52
CA SER A 41 9.43 9.13 -6.69
C SER A 41 9.88 10.28 -7.58
N THR A 42 9.07 11.33 -7.69
CA THR A 42 9.35 12.50 -8.54
C THR A 42 9.69 13.76 -7.74
N GLY A 43 9.40 13.79 -6.44
CA GLY A 43 9.53 14.97 -5.60
C GLY A 43 8.48 16.05 -5.89
N VAL A 44 7.41 15.73 -6.62
CA VAL A 44 6.37 16.68 -7.03
C VAL A 44 5.11 16.50 -6.20
N VAL A 45 4.53 17.62 -5.76
CA VAL A 45 3.20 17.62 -5.13
C VAL A 45 2.14 17.66 -6.21
N HIS A 46 1.16 16.77 -6.09
CA HIS A 46 -0.04 16.82 -6.92
C HIS A 46 -1.29 16.59 -6.06
N CYS A 47 -2.44 17.08 -6.55
CA CYS A 47 -3.72 17.05 -5.85
C CYS A 47 -4.73 16.20 -6.62
N HIS A 48 -5.56 15.49 -5.86
CA HIS A 48 -6.69 14.68 -6.32
C HIS A 48 -7.98 15.30 -5.82
#